data_AF-A0A519SFS5-F1
#
_entry.id   AF-A0A519SFS5-F1
#
_cell.length_a   1.000
_cell.length_b   1.000
_cell.length_c   1.000
_cell.angle_alpha   90.00
_cell.angle_beta   90.00
_cell.angle_gamma   90.00
#
_symmetry.space_group_name_H-M   'P 1'
#
loop_
_entity.id
_entity.type
_entity.pdbx_description
1 polymer ?
#
loop_
_entity_poly.entity_id
_entity_poly.type
_entity_poly.pdbx_seq_one_letter_code
_entity_poly.pdbx_strand_id
1 'polypeptide(L)'
;MSTYNFDYLDELEAEAIHILREVAGQFEKPALLFSGGKDSITLVRLAEKAFRPGKFPFPLVHIDTGHNFQETIDYRDKMIERIGERLIVGSVQESIDQGKVVEQKGKNAQLMAASPFLNMDDEDTVFRKQVRFRTVGDMSCTAAVESEAVLIDDIISEISSSKISERGARLDDKVSEAAMEDRKKGGYF
;
A
#
# COMPACT_ATOMS: atom_id res chain seq x y z
N MET A 1 -17.94 -42.91 3.85
CA MET A 1 -17.72 -41.47 3.64
C MET A 1 -16.24 -41.21 3.84
N SER A 2 -15.54 -40.68 2.84
CA SER A 2 -14.14 -40.27 3.00
C SER A 2 -14.12 -39.08 3.95
N THR A 3 -13.38 -39.20 5.05
CA THR A 3 -13.06 -38.09 5.94
C THR A 3 -12.16 -37.14 5.17
N TYR A 4 -12.71 -36.01 4.73
CA TYR A 4 -11.92 -34.91 4.19
C TYR A 4 -11.09 -34.35 5.35
N ASN A 5 -9.78 -34.58 5.30
CA ASN A 5 -8.84 -34.02 6.26
C ASN A 5 -8.33 -32.72 5.62
N PHE A 6 -8.83 -31.58 6.09
CA PHE A 6 -8.32 -30.28 5.66
C PHE A 6 -6.90 -30.11 6.17
N ASP A 7 -6.00 -29.65 5.30
CA ASP A 7 -4.72 -29.16 5.77
C ASP A 7 -4.83 -27.68 6.20
N TYR A 8 -3.79 -27.19 6.87
CA TYR A 8 -3.77 -25.81 7.37
C TYR A 8 -3.97 -24.75 6.26
N LEU A 9 -3.52 -25.01 5.03
CA LEU A 9 -3.69 -24.09 3.92
C LEU A 9 -5.12 -24.11 3.39
N ASP A 10 -5.79 -25.26 3.42
CA ASP A 10 -7.21 -25.34 3.08
C ASP A 10 -8.08 -24.53 4.06
N GLU A 11 -7.75 -24.57 5.36
CA GLU A 11 -8.44 -23.77 6.38
C GLU A 11 -8.26 -22.27 6.11
N LEU A 12 -7.02 -21.81 5.89
CA LEU A 12 -6.73 -20.41 5.57
C LEU A 12 -7.41 -19.97 4.26
N GLU A 13 -7.44 -20.82 3.25
CA GLU A 13 -8.11 -20.54 1.99
C GLU A 13 -9.62 -20.37 2.20
N ALA A 14 -10.25 -21.28 2.95
CA ALA A 14 -11.67 -21.22 3.25
C ALA A 14 -12.03 -19.94 4.03
N GLU A 15 -11.22 -19.58 5.04
CA GLU A 15 -11.40 -18.34 5.81
C GLU A 15 -11.27 -17.10 4.93
N ALA A 16 -10.23 -17.04 4.07
CA ALA A 16 -10.04 -15.91 3.18
C ALA A 16 -11.18 -15.77 2.16
N ILE A 17 -11.66 -16.88 1.59
CA ILE A 17 -12.83 -16.88 0.69
C ILE A 17 -14.08 -16.41 1.41
N HIS A 18 -14.29 -16.83 2.67
CA HIS A 18 -15.42 -16.38 3.47
C HIS A 18 -15.37 -14.86 3.69
N ILE A 19 -14.22 -14.32 4.10
CA ILE A 19 -14.02 -12.88 4.29
C ILE A 19 -14.30 -12.10 2.99
N LEU A 20 -13.78 -12.56 1.85
CA LEU A 20 -14.02 -11.92 0.56
C LEU A 20 -15.52 -11.85 0.22
N ARG A 21 -16.27 -12.92 0.47
CA ARG A 21 -17.71 -12.97 0.23
C ARG A 21 -18.50 -12.07 1.17
N GLU A 22 -18.15 -12.03 2.44
CA GLU A 22 -18.79 -11.13 3.40
C GLU A 22 -18.53 -9.66 3.03
N VAL A 23 -17.30 -9.29 2.68
CA VAL A 23 -16.98 -7.93 2.22
C VAL A 23 -17.79 -7.57 0.97
N ALA A 24 -17.88 -8.49 0.01
CA ALA A 24 -18.68 -8.28 -1.19
C ALA A 24 -20.18 -8.15 -0.91
N GLY A 25 -20.70 -8.82 0.13
CA GLY A 25 -22.11 -8.79 0.52
C GLY A 25 -22.50 -7.59 1.39
N GLN A 26 -21.57 -7.05 2.17
CA GLN A 26 -21.85 -6.00 3.16
C GLN A 26 -21.48 -4.58 2.71
N PHE A 27 -20.55 -4.43 1.76
CA PHE A 27 -20.07 -3.13 1.31
C PHE A 27 -20.60 -2.77 -0.08
N GLU A 28 -21.00 -1.52 -0.28
CA GLU A 28 -21.54 -1.06 -1.57
C GLU A 28 -20.48 -0.89 -2.66
N LYS A 29 -19.26 -0.47 -2.28
CA LYS A 29 -18.17 -0.15 -3.22
C LYS A 29 -16.82 -0.74 -2.77
N PRO A 30 -16.72 -2.05 -2.56
CA PRO A 30 -15.44 -2.68 -2.28
C PRO A 30 -14.51 -2.55 -3.48
N ALA A 31 -13.21 -2.62 -3.22
CA ALA A 31 -12.15 -2.67 -4.22
C ALA A 31 -11.01 -3.53 -3.68
N LEU A 32 -10.35 -4.30 -4.54
CA LEU A 32 -9.17 -5.08 -4.17
C LEU A 32 -7.92 -4.43 -4.74
N LEU A 33 -6.99 -4.02 -3.86
CA LEU A 33 -5.72 -3.47 -4.30
C LEU A 33 -4.86 -4.56 -4.96
N PHE A 34 -4.44 -4.31 -6.20
CA PHE A 34 -3.71 -5.27 -7.03
C PHE A 34 -2.43 -4.64 -7.58
N SER A 35 -1.29 -4.94 -6.94
CA SER A 35 0.02 -4.43 -7.34
C SER A 35 0.70 -5.28 -8.41
N GLY A 36 0.28 -6.54 -8.58
CA GLY A 36 1.03 -7.54 -9.35
C GLY A 36 2.11 -8.26 -8.54
N GLY A 37 2.26 -7.96 -7.24
CA GLY A 37 3.13 -8.68 -6.32
C GLY A 37 2.47 -9.96 -5.78
N LYS A 38 3.30 -10.85 -5.19
CA LYS A 38 2.91 -12.19 -4.73
C LYS A 38 1.62 -12.22 -3.88
N ASP A 39 1.50 -11.31 -2.90
CA ASP A 39 0.38 -11.34 -1.96
C ASP A 39 -0.91 -10.91 -2.66
N SER A 40 -0.83 -9.87 -3.49
CA SER A 40 -1.97 -9.41 -4.29
C SER A 40 -2.40 -10.42 -5.36
N ILE A 41 -1.45 -11.18 -5.93
CA ILE A 41 -1.73 -12.30 -6.84
C ILE A 41 -2.48 -13.41 -6.10
N THR A 42 -2.03 -13.76 -4.89
CA THR A 42 -2.72 -14.73 -4.03
C THR A 42 -4.15 -14.29 -3.73
N LEU A 43 -4.36 -13.03 -3.37
CA LEU A 43 -5.69 -12.47 -3.12
C LEU A 43 -6.57 -12.48 -4.38
N VAL A 44 -6.03 -12.16 -5.55
CA VAL A 44 -6.76 -12.29 -6.83
C VAL A 44 -7.15 -13.76 -7.07
N ARG A 45 -6.27 -14.71 -6.76
CA ARG A 45 -6.59 -16.13 -6.94
C ARG A 45 -7.66 -16.62 -5.96
N LEU A 46 -7.63 -16.14 -4.72
CA LEU A 46 -8.68 -16.40 -3.74
C LEU A 46 -10.01 -15.77 -4.17
N ALA A 47 -9.99 -14.57 -4.76
CA ALA A 47 -11.19 -13.95 -5.35
C ALA A 47 -11.75 -14.76 -6.52
N GLU A 48 -10.91 -15.34 -7.39
CA GLU A 48 -11.38 -16.27 -8.42
C GLU A 48 -12.10 -17.47 -7.80
N LYS A 49 -11.54 -18.08 -6.75
CA LYS A 49 -12.19 -19.19 -6.04
C LYS A 49 -13.50 -18.75 -5.36
N ALA A 50 -13.56 -17.53 -4.85
CA ALA A 50 -14.73 -17.01 -4.15
C ALA A 50 -15.91 -16.75 -5.08
N PHE A 51 -15.68 -16.22 -6.29
CA PHE A 51 -16.73 -15.63 -7.13
C PHE A 51 -16.95 -16.30 -8.49
N ARG A 52 -16.03 -17.14 -8.97
CA ARG A 52 -16.25 -17.86 -10.23
C ARG A 52 -17.41 -18.85 -10.10
N PRO A 53 -18.20 -19.05 -11.18
CA PRO A 53 -17.99 -18.55 -12.55
C PRO A 53 -18.42 -17.09 -12.80
N GLY A 54 -18.98 -16.40 -11.80
CA GLY A 54 -19.34 -14.98 -11.88
C GLY A 54 -18.13 -14.05 -12.03
N LYS A 55 -18.40 -12.79 -12.35
CA LYS A 55 -17.42 -11.68 -12.30
C LYS A 55 -17.17 -11.26 -10.86
N PHE A 56 -16.07 -10.55 -10.62
CA PHE A 56 -15.85 -9.95 -9.31
C PHE A 56 -16.89 -8.87 -9.05
N PRO A 57 -17.49 -8.82 -7.84
CA PRO A 57 -18.41 -7.75 -7.47
C PRO A 57 -17.70 -6.42 -7.18
N PHE A 58 -16.37 -6.38 -7.34
CA PHE A 58 -15.51 -5.22 -7.12
C PHE A 58 -14.45 -5.10 -8.22
N PRO A 59 -13.97 -3.87 -8.51
CA PRO A 59 -12.77 -3.69 -9.33
C PRO A 59 -11.50 -4.15 -8.61
N LEU A 60 -10.50 -4.50 -9.42
CA LEU A 60 -9.10 -4.47 -9.01
C LEU A 60 -8.58 -3.04 -9.17
N VAL A 61 -7.73 -2.58 -8.25
CA VAL A 61 -7.19 -1.21 -8.26
C VAL A 61 -5.68 -1.25 -8.13
N HIS A 62 -4.99 -0.65 -9.09
CA HIS A 62 -3.55 -0.44 -9.06
C HIS A 62 -3.23 1.05 -8.91
N ILE A 63 -2.28 1.37 -8.04
CA ILE A 63 -1.73 2.72 -7.93
C ILE A 63 -0.33 2.69 -8.55
N ASP A 64 -0.23 3.28 -9.73
CA ASP A 64 0.99 3.34 -10.53
C ASP A 64 1.84 4.53 -10.06
N THR A 65 3.04 4.25 -9.60
CA THR A 65 3.99 5.29 -9.15
C THR A 65 4.85 5.83 -10.29
N GLY A 66 4.82 5.20 -11.47
CA GLY A 66 5.75 5.45 -12.56
C GLY A 66 7.10 4.73 -12.39
N HIS A 67 7.25 3.94 -11.33
CA HIS A 67 8.51 3.28 -10.95
C HIS A 67 8.36 1.77 -10.76
N ASN A 68 7.35 1.15 -11.36
CA ASN A 68 7.15 -0.29 -11.26
C ASN A 68 7.99 -1.04 -12.30
N PHE A 69 8.54 -2.21 -11.93
CA PHE A 69 9.15 -3.13 -12.89
C PHE A 69 8.21 -3.44 -14.06
N GLN A 70 8.72 -3.33 -15.30
CA GLN A 70 7.95 -3.59 -16.51
C GLN A 70 7.39 -5.02 -16.52
N GLU A 71 8.15 -6.00 -16.05
CA GLU A 71 7.73 -7.40 -15.97
C GLU A 71 6.53 -7.60 -15.03
N THR A 72 6.47 -6.84 -13.94
CA THR A 72 5.34 -6.88 -13.00
C THR A 72 4.09 -6.32 -13.64
N ILE A 73 4.23 -5.20 -14.37
CA ILE A 73 3.13 -4.55 -15.08
C ILE A 73 2.63 -5.44 -16.23
N ASP A 74 3.54 -6.02 -17.01
CA ASP A 74 3.21 -6.95 -18.09
C ASP A 74 2.48 -8.19 -17.56
N TYR A 75 2.94 -8.75 -16.43
CA TYR A 75 2.28 -9.88 -15.79
C TYR A 75 0.88 -9.49 -15.30
N ARG A 76 0.76 -8.34 -14.61
CA ARG A 76 -0.51 -7.79 -14.12
C ARG A 76 -1.51 -7.70 -15.27
N ASP A 77 -1.13 -7.06 -16.37
CA ASP A 77 -2.04 -6.80 -17.49
C ASP A 77 -2.45 -8.10 -18.20
N LYS A 78 -1.51 -9.03 -18.42
CA LYS A 78 -1.82 -10.37 -18.94
C LYS A 78 -2.76 -11.15 -18.00
N MET A 79 -2.56 -11.03 -16.69
CA MET A 79 -3.43 -11.69 -15.72
C MET A 79 -4.85 -11.14 -15.79
N ILE A 80 -5.00 -9.81 -15.83
CA ILE A 80 -6.29 -9.13 -15.96
C ILE A 80 -7.02 -9.55 -17.22
N GLU A 81 -6.33 -9.56 -18.36
CA GLU A 81 -6.88 -10.00 -19.64
C GLU A 81 -7.36 -11.46 -19.55
N ARG A 82 -6.53 -12.35 -18.97
CA ARG A 82 -6.86 -13.77 -18.80
C ARG A 82 -8.10 -14.00 -17.96
N ILE A 83 -8.27 -13.26 -16.85
CA ILE A 83 -9.43 -13.41 -15.96
C ILE A 83 -10.63 -12.57 -16.42
N GLY A 84 -10.41 -11.60 -17.31
CA GLY A 84 -11.42 -10.68 -17.83
C GLY A 84 -12.06 -9.80 -16.76
N GLU A 85 -11.33 -9.40 -15.72
CA GLU A 85 -11.86 -8.53 -14.65
C GLU A 85 -11.53 -7.06 -14.90
N ARG A 86 -12.22 -6.16 -14.19
CA ARG A 86 -11.99 -4.72 -14.33
C ARG A 86 -10.80 -4.28 -13.48
N LEU A 87 -9.75 -3.77 -14.11
CA LEU A 87 -8.65 -3.06 -13.45
C LEU A 87 -8.83 -1.54 -13.59
N ILE A 88 -8.72 -0.83 -12.48
CA ILE A 88 -8.63 0.63 -12.42
C ILE A 88 -7.19 0.98 -12.08
N VAL A 89 -6.53 1.78 -12.90
CA VAL A 89 -5.17 2.27 -12.66
C VAL A 89 -5.23 3.76 -12.33
N GLY A 90 -4.67 4.15 -11.19
CA GLY A 90 -4.47 5.55 -10.83
C GLY A 90 -2.99 5.89 -10.85
N SER A 91 -2.58 6.93 -11.59
CA SER A 91 -1.19 7.38 -11.66
C SER A 91 -0.90 8.45 -10.60
N VAL A 92 0.15 8.20 -9.81
CA VAL A 92 0.69 9.17 -8.85
C VAL A 92 1.30 10.35 -9.61
N GLN A 93 2.05 10.09 -10.67
CA GLN A 93 2.69 11.14 -11.47
C GLN A 93 1.64 12.07 -12.08
N GLU A 94 0.56 11.54 -12.67
CA GLU A 94 -0.53 12.38 -13.19
C GLU A 94 -1.20 13.21 -12.09
N SER A 95 -1.32 12.66 -10.88
CA SER A 95 -1.87 13.39 -9.73
C SER A 95 -0.97 14.55 -9.29
N ILE A 96 0.35 14.38 -9.42
CA ILE A 96 1.33 15.44 -9.18
C ILE A 96 1.27 16.49 -10.29
N ASP A 97 1.23 16.06 -11.56
CA ASP A 97 1.20 16.96 -12.72
C ASP A 97 -0.08 17.81 -12.75
N GLN A 98 -1.20 17.26 -12.27
CA GLN A 98 -2.47 17.97 -12.10
C GLN A 98 -2.49 18.89 -10.87
N GLY A 99 -1.41 18.95 -10.08
CA GLY A 99 -1.32 19.75 -8.85
C GLY A 99 -2.24 19.29 -7.72
N LYS A 100 -2.79 18.07 -7.80
CA LYS A 100 -3.61 17.46 -6.73
C LYS A 100 -2.76 17.00 -5.55
N VAL A 101 -1.49 16.67 -5.82
CA VAL A 101 -0.51 16.23 -4.82
C VAL A 101 0.80 16.98 -5.06
N VAL A 102 1.40 17.52 -3.99
CA VAL A 102 2.73 18.15 -4.07
C VAL A 102 3.77 17.19 -3.50
N GLU A 103 4.76 16.84 -4.32
CA GLU A 103 5.91 16.04 -3.89
C GLU A 103 6.85 16.92 -3.02
N GLN A 104 7.13 16.48 -1.80
CA GLN A 104 8.05 17.21 -0.91
C GLN A 104 9.51 16.87 -1.26
N LYS A 105 10.23 17.85 -1.80
CA LYS A 105 11.68 17.79 -2.12
C LYS A 105 12.50 18.64 -1.14
N GLY A 106 13.68 18.14 -0.73
CA GLY A 106 14.72 18.91 -0.01
C GLY A 106 15.20 18.33 1.33
N LYS A 107 16.25 18.93 1.91
CA LYS A 107 16.94 18.59 3.17
C LYS A 107 16.06 18.58 4.45
N ASN A 108 14.78 18.95 4.34
CA ASN A 108 13.80 19.01 5.45
C ASN A 108 12.52 18.19 5.16
N ALA A 109 12.56 17.29 4.18
CA ALA A 109 11.33 16.71 3.66
C ALA A 109 10.61 15.73 4.61
N GLN A 110 11.25 15.25 5.68
CA GLN A 110 10.69 14.16 6.51
C GLN A 110 11.10 14.29 7.98
N LEU A 111 10.14 14.16 8.89
CA LEU A 111 10.39 14.08 10.33
C LEU A 111 10.44 12.61 10.74
N MET A 112 11.63 12.06 10.96
CA MET A 112 11.77 10.66 11.40
C MET A 112 11.80 10.55 12.92
N ALA A 113 11.33 9.43 13.46
CA ALA A 113 11.47 9.14 14.89
C ALA A 113 12.94 8.88 15.21
N ALA A 114 13.59 9.79 15.94
CA ALA A 114 15.00 9.65 16.32
C ALA A 114 15.23 8.31 17.04
N SER A 115 16.07 7.47 16.44
CA SER A 115 16.21 6.06 16.82
C SER A 115 17.57 5.52 16.43
N PRO A 116 18.19 4.63 17.23
CA PRO A 116 19.47 4.02 16.90
C PRO A 116 19.41 3.07 15.68
N PHE A 117 18.22 2.78 15.17
CA PHE A 117 18.02 1.91 14.01
C PHE A 117 17.88 2.69 12.68
N LEU A 118 17.98 4.03 12.73
CA LEU A 118 18.05 4.87 11.54
C LEU A 118 19.50 5.11 11.15
N ASN A 119 19.79 5.07 9.85
CA ASN A 119 21.04 5.59 9.33
C ASN A 119 20.93 7.11 9.30
N MET A 120 21.62 7.77 10.23
CA MET A 120 21.69 9.22 10.29
C MET A 120 22.92 9.71 9.52
N ASP A 121 22.73 10.70 8.66
CA ASP A 121 23.82 11.41 8.01
C ASP A 121 24.37 12.51 8.94
N ASP A 122 25.58 12.98 8.68
CA ASP A 122 26.24 14.04 9.48
C ASP A 122 25.46 15.38 9.51
N GLU A 123 24.53 15.55 8.57
CA GLU A 123 23.68 16.74 8.43
C GLU A 123 22.33 16.59 9.14
N ASP A 124 21.99 15.40 9.66
CA ASP A 124 20.73 15.16 10.37
C ASP A 124 20.73 15.81 11.76
N THR A 125 19.61 16.46 12.10
CA THR A 125 19.46 17.12 13.40
C THR A 125 18.34 16.49 14.21
N VAL A 126 18.65 16.14 15.46
CA VAL A 126 17.65 15.63 16.41
C VAL A 126 17.05 16.78 17.19
N PHE A 127 15.73 16.91 17.12
CA PHE A 127 14.97 17.89 17.88
C PHE A 127 13.61 17.33 18.32
N ARG A 128 12.96 18.01 19.25
CA ARG A 128 11.60 17.66 19.69
C ARG A 128 10.57 18.45 18.89
N LYS A 129 9.53 17.78 18.43
CA LYS A 129 8.41 18.39 17.71
C LYS A 129 7.10 17.68 18.02
N GLN A 130 5.97 18.39 17.96
CA GLN A 130 4.66 17.77 17.95
C GLN A 130 4.36 17.24 16.55
N VAL A 131 4.10 15.94 16.48
CA VAL A 131 3.94 15.24 15.21
C VAL A 131 2.85 14.18 15.31
N ARG A 132 2.32 13.78 14.16
CA ARG A 132 1.43 12.63 13.99
C ARG A 132 1.97 11.71 12.91
N PHE A 133 1.68 10.43 13.08
CA PHE A 133 1.90 9.44 12.04
C PHE A 133 0.57 9.18 11.34
N ARG A 134 0.49 9.57 10.06
CA ARG A 134 -0.72 9.34 9.25
C ARG A 134 -0.81 7.90 8.76
N THR A 135 0.33 7.29 8.49
CA THR A 135 0.47 5.88 8.17
C THR A 135 1.61 5.30 8.98
N VAL A 136 1.43 4.11 9.55
CA VAL A 136 2.46 3.42 10.33
C VAL A 136 3.02 2.26 9.51
N GLY A 137 4.32 2.14 9.47
CA GLY A 137 5.10 0.99 9.01
C GLY A 137 6.23 0.74 10.00
N ASP A 138 7.39 0.27 9.51
CA ASP A 138 8.56 0.13 10.37
C ASP A 138 9.14 1.50 10.75
N MET A 139 9.78 1.58 11.92
CA MET A 139 10.37 2.83 12.44
C MET A 139 11.43 3.41 11.49
N SER A 140 12.11 2.57 10.71
CA SER A 140 13.11 2.98 9.73
C SER A 140 12.53 3.59 8.46
N CYS A 141 11.23 3.44 8.20
CA CYS A 141 10.60 3.92 6.96
C CYS A 141 9.34 4.78 7.17
N THR A 142 8.95 5.01 8.43
CA THR A 142 7.76 5.78 8.79
C THR A 142 8.13 7.21 9.19
N ALA A 143 7.85 8.19 8.32
CA ALA A 143 7.98 9.60 8.68
C ALA A 143 6.71 10.12 9.35
N ALA A 144 6.92 11.03 10.29
CA ALA A 144 5.90 11.81 10.95
C ALA A 144 5.60 13.08 10.15
N VAL A 145 4.39 13.58 10.33
CA VAL A 145 3.95 14.89 9.83
C VAL A 145 3.80 15.80 11.03
N GLU A 146 4.31 17.03 10.94
CA GLU A 146 4.05 18.04 11.98
C GLU A 146 2.56 18.28 12.11
N SER A 147 2.06 18.24 13.33
CA SER A 147 0.65 18.39 13.61
C SER A 147 0.44 18.81 15.06
N GLU A 148 -0.46 19.76 15.26
CA GLU A 148 -1.00 20.14 16.57
C GLU A 148 -2.39 19.52 16.84
N ALA A 149 -2.92 18.71 15.92
CA ALA A 149 -4.24 18.09 16.06
C ALA A 149 -4.28 17.06 17.21
N VAL A 150 -5.13 17.32 18.21
CA VAL A 150 -5.29 16.47 19.41
C VAL A 150 -6.64 15.75 19.42
N LEU A 151 -7.71 16.39 18.91
CA LEU A 151 -9.07 15.85 18.86
C LEU A 151 -9.43 15.32 17.47
N ILE A 152 -10.48 14.49 17.40
CA ILE A 152 -10.94 13.89 16.12
C ILE A 152 -11.31 14.96 15.09
N ASP A 153 -12.00 16.02 15.51
CA ASP A 153 -12.40 17.10 14.60
C ASP A 153 -11.19 17.87 14.06
N ASP A 154 -10.14 18.06 14.87
CA ASP A 154 -8.88 18.66 14.44
C ASP A 154 -8.24 17.82 13.33
N ILE A 155 -8.27 16.49 13.48
CA ILE A 155 -7.71 15.54 12.50
C ILE A 155 -8.48 15.61 11.19
N ILE A 156 -9.81 15.58 11.25
CA ILE A 156 -10.65 15.62 10.05
C ILE A 156 -10.45 16.95 9.31
N SER A 157 -10.37 18.06 10.05
CA SER A 157 -10.08 19.38 9.47
C SER A 157 -8.67 19.43 8.86
N GLU A 158 -7.67 18.87 9.53
CA GLU A 158 -6.30 18.79 9.01
C GLU A 158 -6.22 17.94 7.74
N ILE A 159 -6.81 16.75 7.72
CA ILE A 159 -6.78 15.84 6.55
C ILE A 159 -7.54 16.45 5.38
N SER A 160 -8.74 16.99 5.62
CA SER A 160 -9.57 17.57 4.55
C SER A 160 -8.96 18.83 3.92
N SER A 161 -8.12 19.56 4.65
CA SER A 161 -7.40 20.73 4.14
C SER A 161 -6.00 20.41 3.61
N SER A 162 -5.49 19.20 3.84
CA SER A 162 -4.13 18.80 3.46
C SER A 162 -4.00 18.59 1.95
N LYS A 163 -2.97 19.21 1.36
CA LYS A 163 -2.57 19.01 -0.04
C LYS A 163 -1.42 18.00 -0.21
N ILE A 164 -1.08 17.29 0.86
CA ILE A 164 0.03 16.36 0.93
C ILE A 164 -0.54 14.95 1.06
N SER A 165 -0.14 14.05 0.15
CA SER A 165 -0.52 12.64 0.18
C SER A 165 -0.09 11.98 1.49
N GLU A 166 -0.98 11.21 2.12
CA GLU A 166 -0.71 10.47 3.35
C GLU A 166 0.41 9.41 3.19
N ARG A 167 0.63 8.92 1.96
CA ARG A 167 1.74 8.02 1.63
C ARG A 167 3.06 8.74 1.39
N GLY A 168 3.05 10.06 1.16
CA GLY A 168 4.28 10.86 0.94
C GLY A 168 5.23 10.93 2.14
N ALA A 169 4.80 10.39 3.28
CA ALA A 169 5.59 10.26 4.51
C ALA A 169 6.25 8.87 4.68
N ARG A 170 6.08 7.91 3.75
CA ARG A 170 6.88 6.69 3.78
C ARG A 170 8.19 6.91 3.03
N LEU A 171 9.32 6.69 3.70
CA LEU A 171 10.65 6.81 3.09
C LEU A 171 10.79 5.86 1.90
N ASP A 172 10.23 4.65 2.01
CA ASP A 172 10.32 3.61 0.98
C ASP A 172 9.62 4.01 -0.34
N ASP A 173 8.67 4.94 -0.30
CA ASP A 173 7.98 5.41 -1.51
C ASP A 173 8.82 6.45 -2.30
N LYS A 174 9.93 6.95 -1.72
CA LYS A 174 10.83 7.94 -2.35
C LYS A 174 12.19 7.39 -2.77
N VAL A 175 12.51 6.14 -2.43
CA VAL A 175 13.77 5.51 -2.80
C VAL A 175 13.46 4.42 -3.83
N SER A 176 14.12 4.47 -4.99
CA SER A 176 13.92 3.53 -6.10
C SER A 176 13.87 2.07 -5.63
N GLU A 177 13.13 1.21 -6.35
CA GLU A 177 12.96 -0.25 -6.09
C GLU A 177 14.27 -0.99 -5.71
N ALA A 178 15.43 -0.53 -6.20
CA ALA A 178 16.73 -1.07 -5.84
C ALA A 178 17.06 -0.98 -4.33
N ALA A 179 16.54 -0.01 -3.59
CA ALA A 179 16.89 0.17 -2.18
C ALA A 179 16.27 -0.88 -1.25
N MET A 180 15.14 -1.48 -1.64
CA MET A 180 14.57 -2.61 -0.89
C MET A 180 15.32 -3.91 -1.23
N GLU A 181 15.72 -4.09 -2.50
CA GLU A 181 16.55 -5.21 -2.95
C GLU A 181 17.98 -5.17 -2.40
N ASP A 182 18.58 -3.99 -2.29
CA ASP A 182 19.90 -3.80 -1.70
C ASP A 182 19.87 -3.99 -0.18
N ARG A 183 18.77 -3.61 0.49
CA ARG A 183 18.54 -3.95 1.91
C ARG A 183 18.31 -5.46 2.11
N LYS A 184 17.63 -6.15 1.19
CA LYS A 184 17.51 -7.62 1.21
C LYS A 184 18.89 -8.29 1.08
N LYS A 185 19.75 -7.80 0.19
CA LYS A 185 21.15 -8.27 0.08
C LYS A 185 21.99 -7.93 1.33
N GLY A 186 21.66 -6.82 1.99
CA GLY A 186 22.30 -6.36 3.23
C GLY A 186 21.83 -7.06 4.52
N GLY A 187 20.93 -8.04 4.44
CA GLY A 187 20.50 -8.84 5.59
C GLY A 187 19.33 -8.26 6.39
N TYR A 188 18.44 -7.49 5.77
CA TYR A 188 17.18 -7.05 6.39
C TYR A 188 16.12 -8.18 6.51
N PHE A 189 16.52 -9.44 6.26
CA PHE A 189 15.84 -10.70 6.58
C PHE A 189 16.87 -11.75 7.01
#